data_AF-X1LI57-F1
#
_entry.id   AF-X1LI57-F1
#
_cell.length_a   1.000
_cell.length_b   1.000
_cell.length_c   1.000
_cell.angle_alpha   90.00
_cell.angle_beta   90.00
_cell.angle_gamma   90.00
#
_symmetry.space_group_name_H-M   'P 1'
#
loop_
_entity.id
_entity.type
_entity.pdbx_description
1 polymer ?
#
loop_
_entity_poly.entity_id
_entity_poly.type
_entity_poly.pdbx_seq_one_letter_code
_entity_poly.pdbx_strand_id
1 'polypeptide(L)'
;MSLEKSIVGMMGRISSSLYESMLKEGQNGELAMRFADIFAWEIDFLTEPRPGDRFRLTWERYAKDGKPLMDGRILAAQYEASRRTYTAIFFEDPDGHKGYYDIDGRSVRRRFLRSPLNYR
;
A
#
# COMPACT_ATOMS: atom_id res chain seq x y z
N MET A 1 -15.19 -5.84 25.28
CA MET A 1 -15.09 -6.48 23.94
C MET A 1 -13.81 -6.00 23.30
N SER A 2 -12.88 -6.92 22.96
CA SER A 2 -11.58 -6.60 22.35
C SER A 2 -11.61 -6.80 20.83
N LEU A 3 -10.89 -5.96 20.11
CA LEU A 3 -10.60 -6.19 18.70
C LEU A 3 -9.51 -7.24 18.56
N GLU A 4 -9.68 -8.16 17.62
CA GLU A 4 -8.66 -9.15 17.26
C GLU A 4 -7.82 -8.58 16.13
N LYS A 5 -6.52 -8.40 16.37
CA LYS A 5 -5.56 -7.93 15.35
C LYS A 5 -4.86 -9.12 14.72
N SER A 6 -4.86 -9.18 13.39
CA SER A 6 -4.06 -10.13 12.61
C SER A 6 -3.22 -9.40 11.56
N ILE A 7 -2.15 -10.05 11.11
CA ILE A 7 -1.38 -9.61 9.95
C ILE A 7 -1.84 -10.46 8.78
N VAL A 8 -2.26 -9.82 7.71
CA VAL A 8 -2.72 -10.46 6.48
C VAL A 8 -1.90 -9.94 5.30
N GLY A 9 -1.84 -10.72 4.23
CA GLY A 9 -1.11 -10.35 3.03
C GLY A 9 -1.83 -10.80 1.77
N MET A 10 -1.54 -10.10 0.68
CA MET A 10 -2.05 -10.45 -0.64
C MET A 10 -1.02 -10.13 -1.72
N MET A 11 -1.21 -10.76 -2.86
CA MET A 11 -0.53 -10.41 -4.11
C MET A 11 -1.57 -10.35 -5.22
N GLY A 12 -1.34 -9.50 -6.21
CA GLY A 12 -2.25 -9.33 -7.33
C GLY A 12 -1.54 -8.82 -8.59
N ARG A 13 -2.27 -8.81 -9.69
CA ARG A 13 -1.84 -8.26 -10.98
C ARG A 13 -2.76 -7.12 -11.37
N ILE A 14 -2.19 -6.05 -11.92
CA ILE A 14 -2.97 -4.96 -12.51
C ILE A 14 -3.71 -5.51 -13.73
N SER A 15 -5.04 -5.37 -13.75
CA SER A 15 -5.86 -5.64 -14.94
C SER A 15 -6.26 -4.36 -15.68
N SER A 16 -6.65 -3.32 -14.93
CA SER A 16 -7.15 -2.06 -15.47
C SER A 16 -6.61 -0.87 -14.66
N SER A 17 -6.85 -0.88 -13.35
CA SER A 17 -6.26 0.06 -12.39
C SER A 17 -5.89 -0.67 -11.11
N LEU A 18 -5.05 -0.06 -10.26
CA LEU A 18 -4.74 -0.60 -8.94
C LEU A 18 -6.01 -0.79 -8.10
N TYR A 19 -6.88 0.22 -8.13
CA TYR A 19 -8.14 0.24 -7.40
C TYR A 19 -9.05 -0.95 -7.78
N GLU A 20 -9.32 -1.10 -9.07
CA GLU A 20 -10.16 -2.19 -9.57
C GLU A 20 -9.53 -3.57 -9.33
N SER A 21 -8.21 -3.67 -9.43
CA SER A 21 -7.51 -4.94 -9.20
C SER A 21 -7.58 -5.36 -7.73
N MET A 22 -7.51 -4.43 -6.78
CA MET A 22 -7.68 -4.74 -5.35
C MET A 22 -9.14 -5.04 -4.98
N LEU A 23 -10.12 -4.33 -5.57
CA LEU A 23 -11.54 -4.64 -5.38
C LEU A 23 -11.90 -6.05 -5.82
N LYS A 24 -11.36 -6.50 -6.98
CA LYS A 24 -11.58 -7.86 -7.49
C LYS A 24 -11.03 -8.94 -6.57
N GLU A 25 -9.96 -8.65 -5.83
CA GLU A 25 -9.37 -9.53 -4.81
C GLU A 25 -10.08 -9.42 -3.44
N GLY A 26 -11.28 -8.82 -3.40
CA GLY A 26 -12.11 -8.71 -2.21
C GLY A 26 -11.61 -7.71 -1.18
N GLN A 27 -10.70 -6.80 -1.55
CA GLN A 27 -10.23 -5.72 -0.68
C GLN A 27 -11.05 -4.45 -0.89
N ASN A 28 -10.97 -3.51 0.06
CA ASN A 28 -11.64 -2.22 -0.05
C ASN A 28 -10.79 -1.20 -0.84
N GLY A 29 -11.47 -0.18 -1.36
CA GLY A 29 -10.83 0.92 -2.08
C GLY A 29 -9.85 1.74 -1.23
N GLU A 30 -10.08 1.83 0.08
CA GLU A 30 -9.20 2.56 1.00
C GLU A 30 -7.81 1.92 1.11
N LEU A 31 -7.72 0.59 1.07
CA LEU A 31 -6.44 -0.12 1.05
C LEU A 31 -5.66 0.16 -0.23
N ALA A 32 -6.36 0.24 -1.38
CA ALA A 32 -5.75 0.63 -2.65
C ALA A 32 -5.22 2.07 -2.63
N MET A 33 -5.99 2.99 -2.07
CA MET A 33 -5.58 4.38 -1.89
C MET A 33 -4.34 4.49 -1.00
N ARG A 34 -4.34 3.82 0.15
CA ARG A 34 -3.17 3.82 1.06
C ARG A 34 -1.95 3.18 0.42
N PHE A 35 -2.11 2.13 -0.39
CA PHE A 35 -1.01 1.55 -1.16
C PHE A 35 -0.46 2.57 -2.16
N ALA A 36 -1.33 3.26 -2.90
CA ALA A 36 -0.91 4.28 -3.86
C ALA A 36 -0.17 5.44 -3.17
N ASP A 37 -0.68 5.92 -2.03
CA ASP A 37 -0.09 6.99 -1.23
C ASP A 37 1.34 6.69 -0.75
N ILE A 38 1.67 5.41 -0.51
CA ILE A 38 3.02 5.00 -0.14
C ILE A 38 4.01 5.34 -1.25
N PHE A 39 3.65 5.08 -2.51
CA PHE A 39 4.55 5.29 -3.65
C PHE A 39 4.23 6.53 -4.51
N ALA A 40 3.30 7.40 -4.08
CA ALA A 40 2.86 8.59 -4.83
C ALA A 40 3.98 9.58 -5.23
N TRP A 41 5.18 9.40 -4.68
CA TRP A 41 6.38 10.16 -5.00
C TRP A 41 7.15 9.63 -6.20
N GLU A 42 7.08 8.32 -6.42
CA GLU A 42 7.84 7.61 -7.43
C GLU A 42 6.96 7.09 -8.56
N ILE A 43 5.66 6.95 -8.33
CA ILE A 43 4.70 6.36 -9.26
C ILE A 43 3.42 7.20 -9.27
N ASP A 44 3.03 7.67 -10.44
CA ASP A 44 1.67 8.16 -10.68
C ASP A 44 0.74 6.98 -11.02
N PHE A 45 0.00 6.48 -10.02
CA PHE A 45 -0.92 5.36 -10.20
C PHE A 45 -2.13 5.64 -11.11
N LEU A 46 -2.35 6.88 -11.56
CA LEU A 46 -3.37 7.18 -12.56
C LEU A 46 -2.90 6.88 -13.98
N THR A 47 -1.60 7.02 -14.25
CA THR A 47 -1.07 7.03 -15.63
C THR A 47 -0.02 5.95 -15.89
N GLU A 48 0.71 5.53 -14.86
CA GLU A 48 1.84 4.61 -15.01
C GLU A 48 1.48 3.11 -14.95
N PRO A 49 0.46 2.66 -14.19
CA PRO A 49 0.17 1.23 -14.09
C PRO A 49 -0.25 0.60 -15.41
N ARG A 50 0.30 -0.58 -15.69
CA ARG A 50 0.02 -1.35 -16.90
C ARG A 50 -0.55 -2.72 -16.59
N PRO A 51 -1.42 -3.27 -17.45
CA PRO A 51 -1.85 -4.64 -17.34
C PRO A 51 -0.65 -5.60 -17.23
N GLY A 52 -0.67 -6.45 -16.22
CA GLY A 52 0.40 -7.42 -15.93
C GLY A 52 1.44 -6.97 -14.89
N ASP A 53 1.51 -5.68 -14.56
CA ASP A 53 2.30 -5.22 -13.41
C ASP A 53 1.80 -5.90 -12.13
N ARG A 54 2.70 -6.17 -11.18
CA ARG A 54 2.36 -6.91 -9.95
C ARG A 54 2.39 -6.00 -8.74
N PHE A 55 1.51 -6.27 -7.79
CA PHE A 55 1.55 -5.65 -6.48
C PHE A 55 1.46 -6.72 -5.40
N ARG A 56 2.10 -6.45 -4.26
CA ARG A 56 1.98 -7.27 -3.05
C ARG A 56 2.06 -6.38 -1.83
N LEU A 57 1.33 -6.74 -0.80
CA LEU A 57 1.31 -5.99 0.45
C LEU A 57 0.97 -6.90 1.62
N THR A 58 1.44 -6.48 2.79
CA THR A 58 1.11 -7.08 4.08
C THR A 58 0.64 -5.95 4.99
N TRP A 59 -0.50 -6.13 5.65
CA TRP A 59 -1.11 -5.09 6.48
C TRP A 59 -1.79 -5.69 7.71
N GLU A 60 -2.11 -4.82 8.65
CA GLU A 60 -2.87 -5.15 9.84
C GLU A 60 -4.36 -5.23 9.51
N ARG A 61 -5.06 -6.25 10.00
CA ARG A 61 -6.51 -6.35 9.92
C ARG A 61 -7.08 -6.51 11.32
N TYR A 62 -8.13 -5.75 11.61
CA TYR A 62 -8.86 -5.82 12.87
C TYR A 62 -10.20 -6.48 12.62
N ALA A 63 -10.50 -7.51 13.41
CA ALA A 63 -11.76 -8.22 13.40
C ALA A 63 -12.49 -8.05 14.74
N LYS A 64 -13.81 -8.21 14.69
CA LYS A 64 -14.67 -8.28 15.86
C LYS A 64 -15.60 -9.48 15.71
N ASP A 65 -15.62 -10.35 16.70
CA ASP A 65 -16.45 -11.55 16.71
C ASP A 65 -16.25 -12.41 15.42
N GLY A 66 -14.99 -12.57 15.00
CA GLY A 66 -14.60 -13.28 13.78
C GLY A 66 -14.90 -12.57 12.46
N LYS A 67 -15.50 -11.37 12.48
CA LYS A 67 -15.82 -10.59 11.28
C LYS A 67 -14.80 -9.47 11.06
N PRO A 68 -14.19 -9.34 9.87
CA PRO A 68 -13.35 -8.19 9.54
C PRO A 68 -14.10 -6.89 9.76
N LEU A 69 -13.50 -5.97 10.52
CA LEU A 69 -14.07 -4.67 10.85
C LEU A 69 -13.36 -3.55 10.11
N MET A 70 -12.03 -3.52 10.16
CA MET A 70 -11.23 -2.46 9.55
C MET A 70 -9.82 -2.94 9.20
N ASP A 71 -9.23 -2.29 8.22
CA ASP A 71 -7.84 -2.48 7.84
C ASP A 71 -6.98 -1.40 8.50
N GLY A 72 -5.95 -1.84 9.21
CA GLY A 72 -4.93 -0.99 9.80
C GLY A 72 -3.79 -0.66 8.86
N ARG A 73 -2.59 -0.58 9.42
CA ARG A 73 -1.40 -0.11 8.72
C ARG A 73 -0.89 -1.13 7.71
N ILE A 74 -0.48 -0.66 6.53
CA ILE A 74 0.35 -1.44 5.61
C ILE A 74 1.75 -1.54 6.21
N LEU A 75 2.21 -2.77 6.48
CA LEU A 75 3.51 -3.04 7.08
C LEU A 75 4.61 -3.15 6.01
N ALA A 76 4.26 -3.70 4.85
CA ALA A 76 5.13 -3.76 3.69
C ALA A 76 4.29 -3.69 2.42
N ALA A 77 4.82 -3.02 1.41
CA ALA A 77 4.23 -2.92 0.09
C ALA A 77 5.31 -3.06 -0.97
N GLN A 78 4.94 -3.66 -2.10
CA GLN A 78 5.80 -3.68 -3.27
C GLN A 78 4.97 -3.58 -4.54
N TYR A 79 5.47 -2.78 -5.48
CA TYR A 79 4.97 -2.66 -6.84
C TYR A 79 6.07 -3.03 -7.84
N GLU A 80 5.80 -4.02 -8.69
CA GLU A 80 6.71 -4.50 -9.74
C GLU A 80 6.18 -4.07 -11.10
N ALA A 81 6.78 -3.01 -11.64
CA ALA A 81 6.60 -2.59 -13.02
C ALA A 81 7.59 -3.34 -13.92
N SER A 82 7.37 -3.32 -15.24
CA SER A 82 8.23 -4.05 -16.20
C SER A 82 9.73 -3.71 -16.11
N ARG A 83 10.10 -2.53 -15.62
CA ARG A 83 11.50 -2.05 -15.57
C ARG A 83 12.05 -1.84 -14.16
N ARG A 84 11.19 -1.75 -13.15
CA ARG A 84 11.60 -1.37 -11.80
C ARG A 84 10.67 -1.99 -10.76
N THR A 85 11.28 -2.41 -9.65
CA THR A 85 10.57 -2.83 -8.44
C THR A 85 10.68 -1.74 -7.40
N TYR A 86 9.54 -1.33 -6.84
CA TYR A 86 9.42 -0.36 -5.78
C TYR A 86 9.02 -1.08 -4.51
N THR A 87 9.83 -1.00 -3.46
CA THR A 87 9.56 -1.66 -2.16
C THR A 87 9.50 -0.60 -1.09
N ALA A 88 8.50 -0.71 -0.20
CA ALA A 88 8.32 0.15 0.95
C ALA A 88 8.03 -0.68 2.19
N ILE A 89 8.81 -0.48 3.24
CA ILE A 89 8.68 -1.17 4.52
C ILE A 89 8.38 -0.13 5.59
N PHE A 90 7.31 -0.36 6.36
CA PHE A 90 6.99 0.49 7.49
C PHE A 90 7.99 0.27 8.62
N PHE A 91 8.53 1.35 9.18
CA PHE A 91 9.45 1.31 10.31
C PHE A 91 9.19 2.48 11.27
N GLU A 92 9.34 2.19 12.56
CA GLU A 92 9.37 3.17 13.65
C GLU A 92 10.80 3.18 14.20
N ASP A 93 11.46 4.34 14.12
CA ASP A 93 12.81 4.49 14.66
C ASP A 93 12.79 4.59 16.20
N PRO A 94 13.95 4.47 16.88
CA PRO A 94 14.02 4.59 18.34
C PRO A 94 13.55 5.93 18.90
N ASP A 95 13.57 6.99 18.09
CA ASP A 95 13.09 8.33 18.43
C ASP A 95 11.56 8.48 18.24
N GLY A 96 10.90 7.43 17.75
CA GLY A 96 9.46 7.35 17.53
C GLY A 96 8.99 7.87 16.17
N HIS A 97 9.89 8.20 15.24
CA HIS A 97 9.50 8.60 13.89
C HIS A 97 9.02 7.40 13.08
N LYS A 98 7.82 7.55 12.50
CA LYS A 98 7.13 6.53 11.73
C LYS A 98 7.16 6.87 10.26
N GLY A 99 7.62 5.94 9.43
CA GLY A 99 7.72 6.16 8.00
C GLY A 99 7.76 4.87 7.19
N TYR A 100 7.75 5.04 5.88
CA TYR A 100 8.03 3.96 4.94
C TYR A 100 9.41 4.19 4.34
N TYR A 101 10.20 3.12 4.29
CA TYR A 101 11.58 3.14 3.83
C TYR A 101 11.78 2.12 2.72
N ASP A 102 12.65 2.45 1.76
CA ASP A 102 13.09 1.51 0.73
C ASP A 102 14.08 0.49 1.31
N ILE A 103 14.53 -0.45 0.48
CA ILE A 103 15.47 -1.51 0.88
C ILE A 103 16.85 -0.98 1.30
N ASP A 104 17.19 0.26 0.91
CA ASP A 104 18.44 0.92 1.28
C ASP A 104 18.28 1.79 2.54
N GLY A 105 17.10 1.77 3.17
CA GLY A 105 16.78 2.55 4.36
C GLY A 105 16.46 4.02 4.07
N ARG A 106 16.22 4.41 2.81
CA ARG A 106 15.84 5.78 2.45
C ARG A 106 14.34 5.95 2.59
N SER A 107 13.91 7.08 3.15
CA SER A 107 12.47 7.41 3.24
C SER A 107 11.83 7.47 1.85
N VAL A 108 10.74 6.72 1.67
CA VAL A 108 9.92 6.72 0.46
C VAL A 108 9.16 8.04 0.32
N ARG A 109 8.74 8.63 1.46
CA ARG A 109 8.21 10.00 1.48
C ARG A 109 9.35 11.01 1.42
N ARG A 110 9.37 11.85 0.37
CA ARG A 110 10.25 13.03 0.28
C ARG A 110 9.45 14.28 0.69
N ARG A 111 10.07 15.46 0.76
CA ARG A 111 9.44 16.69 1.32
C ARG A 111 8.51 17.47 0.36
N PHE A 112 8.45 17.19 -0.95
CA PHE A 112 7.58 17.90 -1.93
C PHE A 112 6.78 17.04 -2.95
N LEU A 113 5.48 16.78 -2.73
CA LEU A 113 4.68 15.79 -3.50
C LEU A 113 4.78 16.10 -5.01
N ARG A 114 5.01 15.10 -5.86
CA ARG A 114 5.03 15.32 -7.32
C ARG A 114 3.63 15.57 -7.89
N SER A 115 2.59 15.03 -7.26
CA SER A 115 1.20 15.29 -7.64
C SER A 115 0.30 15.30 -6.40
N PRO A 116 -0.51 16.35 -6.17
CA PRO A 116 -1.57 16.29 -5.18
C PRO A 116 -2.70 15.40 -5.70
N LEU A 117 -3.04 14.35 -4.94
CA LEU A 117 -4.22 13.54 -5.19
C LEU A 117 -5.48 14.36 -4.91
N ASN A 118 -5.95 15.08 -5.93
CA ASN A 118 -7.27 15.71 -5.90
C ASN A 118 -8.31 14.65 -6.27
N TYR A 119 -8.96 14.08 -5.26
CA TYR A 119 -10.26 13.43 -5.44
C TYR A 119 -11.35 14.48 -5.19
N ARG A 120 -12.07 14.87 -6.24
CA ARG A 120 -13.39 15.50 -6.17
C ARG A 120 -14.41 14.51 -6.70
#